data_AF-A0A5C7J6A8-F1
#
_entry.id   AF-A0A5C7J6A8-F1
#
_cell.length_a   1.000
_cell.length_b   1.000
_cell.length_c   1.000
_cell.angle_alpha   90.00
_cell.angle_beta   90.00
_cell.angle_gamma   90.00
#
_symmetry.space_group_name_H-M   'P 1'
#
loop_
_entity.id
_entity.type
_entity.pdbx_description
1 polymer ?
#
loop_
_entity_poly.entity_id
_entity_poly.type
_entity_poly.pdbx_seq_one_letter_code
_entity_poly.pdbx_strand_id
1 'polypeptide(L)'
;MKTPADSAHARQRVADVGALATYRRLLGYAARHPWWALAGLFGMVFDAAVAAVFVRLIQPMLDTLFIERNPQTIFWMPLLIVGLFLIRGVATFLADYGLARIGRNVVETLRGEVFSRYLLLPTRHYDHEPSGQMISRLTYTVEQVAHASTNAIKVMVLDSLTVIGMIAVMLYFSARLTLLLFVMAPLIALVAWAVGRRYRRISGKIQRSVGSVTGVVDEAVSGQRVVKVYQGQAAERERFNEINERNRKLNLKIAATNAMSTSVVQVVAACALALVIFFATRPSMITTMSPGAFMSLITAMLTMLPSLKRLTSVQAMMQRGVAAAADLFHIIDMPGETDTGSHEATHCRGELELREVVLHYPGQARAALDGVSLHCAPGTVTALVGRSGSGKSSLASLIPRFYEPDSGSILLDGVPLQEWTLRSLRSQIAWVGQQVVLFNDSIAHN
;
A
#
# COMPACT_ATOMS: atom_id res chain seq x y z
N MET A 1 17.29 18.34 31.42
CA MET A 1 18.18 17.69 30.44
C MET A 1 17.54 16.36 30.04
N LYS A 2 16.78 16.30 28.93
CA LYS A 2 16.13 15.06 28.47
C LYS A 2 17.17 14.18 27.77
N THR A 3 17.28 12.92 28.16
CA THR A 3 18.30 12.01 27.60
C THR A 3 17.95 11.62 26.15
N PRO A 4 18.94 11.22 25.33
CA PRO A 4 18.71 10.78 23.94
C PRO A 4 17.68 9.63 23.83
N ALA A 5 17.57 8.78 24.87
CA ALA A 5 16.61 7.68 24.95
C ALA A 5 15.15 8.18 25.00
N ASP A 6 14.86 9.26 25.74
CA ASP A 6 13.51 9.84 25.81
C ASP A 6 13.06 10.44 24.48
N SER A 7 13.99 10.96 23.68
CA SER A 7 13.71 11.51 22.35
C SER A 7 13.39 10.43 21.31
N ALA A 8 14.01 9.26 21.42
CA ALA A 8 13.75 8.11 20.55
C ALA A 8 12.37 7.49 20.86
N HIS A 9 12.04 7.33 22.15
CA HIS A 9 10.72 6.84 22.58
C HIS A 9 9.59 7.82 22.23
N ALA A 10 9.81 9.13 22.29
CA ALA A 10 8.84 10.14 21.87
C ALA A 10 8.57 10.12 20.35
N ARG A 11 9.63 10.03 19.51
CA ARG A 11 9.46 9.90 18.04
C ARG A 11 8.77 8.61 17.65
N GLN A 12 9.02 7.53 18.39
CA GLN A 12 8.36 6.24 18.15
C GLN A 12 6.87 6.26 18.54
N ARG A 13 6.51 6.94 19.65
CA ARG A 13 5.10 7.16 20.03
C ARG A 13 4.35 8.05 19.04
N VAL A 14 4.96 9.10 18.48
CA VAL A 14 4.31 9.95 17.45
C VAL A 14 4.09 9.18 16.14
N ALA A 15 5.04 8.32 15.75
CA ALA A 15 4.88 7.43 14.60
C ALA A 15 3.79 6.37 14.83
N ASP A 16 3.68 5.81 16.04
CA ASP A 16 2.68 4.79 16.40
C ASP A 16 1.25 5.38 16.51
N VAL A 17 1.08 6.60 17.02
CA VAL A 17 -0.22 7.32 17.05
C VAL A 17 -0.70 7.65 15.63
N GLY A 18 0.22 8.08 14.74
CA GLY A 18 -0.09 8.30 13.33
C GLY A 18 -0.47 7.02 12.58
N ALA A 19 0.16 5.88 12.90
CA ALA A 19 -0.14 4.58 12.30
C ALA A 19 -1.54 4.08 12.65
N LEU A 20 -1.98 4.26 13.90
CA LEU A 20 -3.32 3.89 14.36
C LEU A 20 -4.42 4.75 13.73
N ALA A 21 -4.20 6.07 13.62
CA ALA A 21 -5.12 6.97 12.94
C ALA A 21 -5.24 6.63 11.44
N THR A 22 -4.12 6.37 10.78
CA THR A 22 -4.06 5.92 9.37
C THR A 22 -4.82 4.62 9.18
N TYR A 23 -4.62 3.65 10.08
CA TYR A 23 -5.31 2.36 10.03
C TYR A 23 -6.83 2.51 10.22
N ARG A 24 -7.26 3.34 11.18
CA ARG A 24 -8.69 3.61 11.41
C ARG A 24 -9.35 4.28 10.20
N ARG A 25 -8.67 5.23 9.56
CA ARG A 25 -9.17 5.88 8.34
C ARG A 25 -9.31 4.86 7.19
N LEU A 26 -8.30 4.01 7.00
CA LEU A 26 -8.31 2.95 6.00
C LEU A 26 -9.42 1.91 6.23
N LEU A 27 -9.66 1.52 7.49
CA LEU A 27 -10.82 0.69 7.84
C LEU A 27 -12.15 1.35 7.46
N GLY A 28 -12.24 2.68 7.50
CA GLY A 28 -13.40 3.43 7.02
C GLY A 28 -13.72 3.18 5.54
N TYR A 29 -12.71 3.00 4.69
CA TYR A 29 -12.91 2.66 3.27
C TYR A 29 -13.41 1.23 3.09
N ALA A 30 -12.88 0.28 3.86
CA ALA A 30 -13.34 -1.11 3.84
C ALA A 30 -14.77 -1.27 4.40
N ALA A 31 -15.12 -0.47 5.42
CA ALA A 31 -16.42 -0.51 6.09
C ALA A 31 -17.59 -0.01 5.23
N ARG A 32 -17.34 0.66 4.11
CA ARG A 32 -18.39 1.10 3.16
C ARG A 32 -19.14 -0.06 2.50
N HIS A 33 -18.58 -1.27 2.51
CA HIS A 33 -19.20 -2.47 1.93
C HIS A 33 -19.41 -3.58 2.99
N PRO A 34 -20.32 -3.37 3.96
CA PRO A 34 -20.46 -4.24 5.11
C PRO A 34 -20.90 -5.67 4.72
N TRP A 35 -21.71 -5.82 3.68
CA TRP A 35 -22.19 -7.14 3.24
C TRP A 35 -21.08 -8.05 2.72
N TRP A 36 -20.13 -7.52 1.95
CA TRP A 36 -18.99 -8.30 1.48
C TRP A 36 -17.99 -8.60 2.60
N ALA A 37 -17.86 -7.68 3.56
CA ALA A 37 -17.03 -7.90 4.75
C ALA A 37 -17.61 -9.01 5.64
N LEU A 38 -18.92 -8.99 5.86
CA LEU A 38 -19.64 -10.02 6.60
C LEU A 38 -19.60 -11.38 5.90
N ALA A 39 -19.85 -11.41 4.58
CA ALA A 39 -19.74 -12.64 3.80
C ALA A 39 -18.32 -13.21 3.83
N GLY A 40 -17.31 -12.35 3.74
CA GLY A 40 -15.91 -12.75 3.84
C GLY A 40 -15.56 -13.31 5.23
N LEU A 41 -15.99 -12.63 6.30
CA LEU A 41 -15.80 -13.09 7.67
C LEU A 41 -16.49 -14.43 7.93
N PHE A 42 -17.74 -14.58 7.48
CA PHE A 42 -18.49 -15.83 7.58
C PHE A 42 -17.77 -16.96 6.84
N GLY A 43 -17.31 -16.71 5.61
CA GLY A 43 -16.51 -17.67 4.85
C GLY A 43 -15.25 -18.11 5.60
N MET A 44 -14.53 -17.18 6.25
CA MET A 44 -13.33 -17.52 7.01
C MET A 44 -13.63 -18.35 8.27
N VAL A 45 -14.69 -18.00 9.00
CA VAL A 45 -15.11 -18.76 10.19
C VAL A 45 -15.48 -20.19 9.81
N PHE A 46 -16.25 -20.36 8.74
CA PHE A 46 -16.65 -21.68 8.26
C PHE A 46 -15.46 -22.48 7.71
N ASP A 47 -14.54 -21.88 6.96
CA ASP A 47 -13.34 -22.59 6.47
C ASP A 47 -12.47 -23.08 7.64
N ALA A 48 -12.21 -22.23 8.64
CA ALA A 48 -11.45 -22.61 9.83
C ALA A 48 -12.16 -23.71 10.64
N ALA A 49 -13.48 -23.58 10.84
CA ALA A 49 -14.27 -24.57 11.57
C ALA A 49 -14.29 -25.92 10.85
N VAL A 50 -14.51 -25.92 9.53
CA VAL A 50 -14.48 -27.13 8.70
C VAL A 50 -13.11 -27.79 8.74
N ALA A 51 -12.02 -27.02 8.69
CA ALA A 51 -10.67 -27.56 8.83
C ALA A 51 -10.47 -28.25 10.19
N ALA A 52 -10.92 -27.64 11.30
CA ALA A 52 -10.81 -28.24 12.63
C ALA A 52 -11.68 -29.51 12.78
N VAL A 53 -12.90 -29.48 12.25
CA VAL A 53 -13.80 -30.65 12.22
C VAL A 53 -13.19 -31.78 11.41
N PHE A 54 -12.62 -31.49 10.24
CA PHE A 54 -11.95 -32.49 9.42
C PHE A 54 -10.80 -33.17 10.17
N VAL A 55 -9.97 -32.40 10.87
CA VAL A 55 -8.86 -32.96 11.66
C VAL A 55 -9.38 -33.82 12.82
N ARG A 56 -10.47 -33.41 13.48
CA ARG A 56 -11.12 -34.24 14.52
C ARG A 56 -11.67 -35.55 13.95
N LEU A 57 -12.18 -35.54 12.72
CA LEU A 57 -12.73 -36.72 12.07
C LEU A 57 -11.68 -37.79 11.75
N ILE A 58 -10.39 -37.47 11.78
CA ILE A 58 -9.32 -38.46 11.60
C ILE A 58 -9.38 -39.54 12.68
N GLN A 59 -9.77 -39.22 13.91
CA GLN A 59 -9.90 -40.22 14.98
C GLN A 59 -10.95 -41.29 14.62
N PRO A 60 -12.24 -40.96 14.38
CA PRO A 60 -13.22 -41.98 13.99
C PRO A 60 -12.87 -42.63 12.65
N MET A 61 -12.23 -41.92 11.72
CA MET A 61 -11.72 -42.53 10.49
C MET A 61 -10.72 -43.66 10.77
N LEU A 62 -9.87 -43.55 11.78
CA LEU A 62 -8.90 -44.60 12.10
C LEU A 62 -9.50 -45.66 13.02
N ASP A 63 -10.13 -45.21 14.10
CA ASP A 63 -10.61 -46.11 15.15
C ASP A 63 -11.86 -46.89 14.70
N THR A 64 -12.86 -46.22 14.13
CA THR A 64 -14.15 -46.90 13.81
C THR A 64 -14.22 -47.50 12.41
N LEU A 65 -13.49 -46.92 11.44
CA LEU A 65 -13.46 -47.41 10.06
C LEU A 65 -12.47 -48.57 9.87
N PHE A 66 -11.23 -48.42 10.35
CA PHE A 66 -10.16 -49.37 10.09
C PHE A 66 -9.99 -50.40 11.21
N ILE A 67 -10.17 -50.02 12.49
CA ILE A 67 -10.03 -50.94 13.62
C ILE A 67 -11.35 -51.69 13.87
N GLU A 68 -12.45 -50.98 14.14
CA GLU A 68 -13.75 -51.62 14.45
C GLU A 68 -14.52 -52.10 13.22
N ARG A 69 -14.22 -51.57 12.03
CA ARG A 69 -14.87 -51.89 10.73
C ARG A 69 -16.40 -51.77 10.76
N ASN A 70 -16.92 -50.71 11.38
CA ASN A 70 -18.37 -50.51 11.49
C ASN A 70 -19.00 -50.24 10.10
N PRO A 71 -19.94 -51.09 9.61
CA PRO A 71 -20.54 -50.96 8.28
C PRO A 71 -21.26 -49.63 8.03
N GLN A 72 -21.87 -49.05 9.07
CA GLN A 72 -22.60 -47.78 8.94
C GLN A 72 -21.63 -46.61 8.73
N THR A 73 -20.54 -46.56 9.50
CA THR A 73 -19.51 -45.53 9.35
C THR A 73 -18.82 -45.62 7.98
N ILE A 74 -18.60 -46.84 7.46
CA ILE A 74 -18.03 -47.05 6.13
C ILE A 74 -18.88 -46.42 5.03
N PHE A 75 -20.21 -46.53 5.12
CA PHE A 75 -21.10 -45.97 4.11
C PHE A 75 -21.25 -44.44 4.23
N TRP A 76 -21.42 -43.91 5.45
CA TRP A 76 -21.70 -42.49 5.65
C TRP A 76 -20.45 -41.59 5.61
N MET A 77 -19.25 -42.10 5.92
CA MET A 77 -18.04 -41.27 5.98
C MET A 77 -17.66 -40.60 4.66
N PRO A 78 -17.65 -41.29 3.49
CA PRO A 78 -17.36 -40.64 2.22
C PRO A 78 -18.34 -39.49 1.92
N LEU A 79 -19.64 -39.69 2.14
CA LEU A 79 -20.68 -38.66 1.98
C LEU A 79 -20.43 -37.46 2.89
N LEU A 80 -20.06 -37.71 4.16
CA LEU A 80 -19.74 -36.66 5.11
C LEU A 80 -18.49 -35.86 4.69
N ILE A 81 -17.43 -36.54 4.22
CA ILE A 81 -16.21 -35.89 3.71
C ILE A 81 -16.55 -35.02 2.50
N VAL A 82 -17.28 -35.55 1.53
CA VAL A 82 -17.67 -34.79 0.32
C VAL A 82 -18.52 -33.57 0.73
N GLY A 83 -19.53 -33.75 1.58
CA GLY A 83 -20.35 -32.64 2.08
C GLY A 83 -19.52 -31.57 2.81
N LEU A 84 -18.58 -31.98 3.65
CA LEU A 84 -17.69 -31.10 4.37
C LEU A 84 -16.79 -30.27 3.42
N PHE A 85 -16.22 -30.90 2.40
CA PHE A 85 -15.38 -30.20 1.41
C PHE A 85 -16.19 -29.31 0.45
N LEU A 86 -17.45 -29.64 0.17
CA LEU A 86 -18.35 -28.75 -0.57
C LEU A 86 -18.64 -27.47 0.24
N ILE A 87 -18.97 -27.61 1.52
CA ILE A 87 -19.18 -26.47 2.43
C ILE A 87 -17.89 -25.64 2.51
N ARG A 88 -16.74 -26.30 2.64
CA ARG A 88 -15.43 -25.64 2.64
C ARG A 88 -15.18 -24.86 1.35
N GLY A 89 -15.48 -25.44 0.20
CA GLY A 89 -15.30 -24.80 -1.10
C GLY A 89 -16.10 -23.51 -1.22
N VAL A 90 -17.38 -23.54 -0.81
CA VAL A 90 -18.25 -22.35 -0.77
C VAL A 90 -17.73 -21.31 0.23
N ALA A 91 -17.33 -21.75 1.42
CA ALA A 91 -16.80 -20.86 2.47
C ALA A 91 -15.51 -20.14 2.02
N THR A 92 -14.57 -20.88 1.41
CA THR A 92 -13.33 -20.32 0.86
C THR A 92 -13.62 -19.36 -0.29
N PHE A 93 -14.56 -19.69 -1.19
CA PHE A 93 -14.95 -18.80 -2.27
C PHE A 93 -15.54 -17.48 -1.75
N LEU A 94 -16.45 -17.55 -0.76
CA LEU A 94 -17.04 -16.36 -0.13
C LEU A 94 -15.98 -15.50 0.56
N ALA A 95 -15.04 -16.13 1.27
CA ALA A 95 -13.91 -15.46 1.89
C ALA A 95 -13.04 -14.72 0.85
N ASP A 96 -12.66 -15.40 -0.22
CA ASP A 96 -11.70 -14.90 -1.20
C ASP A 96 -12.31 -13.84 -2.10
N TYR A 97 -13.50 -14.11 -2.63
CA TYR A 97 -14.22 -13.18 -3.48
C TYR A 97 -14.69 -11.94 -2.70
N GLY A 98 -15.24 -12.13 -1.50
CA GLY A 98 -15.70 -11.03 -0.64
C GLY A 98 -14.56 -10.06 -0.33
N LEU A 99 -13.39 -10.57 0.05
CA LEU A 99 -12.21 -9.74 0.29
C LEU A 99 -11.66 -9.11 -0.99
N ALA A 100 -11.61 -9.85 -2.10
CA ALA A 100 -11.14 -9.30 -3.37
C ALA A 100 -12.01 -8.11 -3.81
N ARG A 101 -13.34 -8.22 -3.66
CA ARG A 101 -14.28 -7.14 -3.97
C ARG A 101 -14.02 -5.90 -3.12
N ILE A 102 -13.82 -6.07 -1.81
CA ILE A 102 -13.47 -4.96 -0.90
C ILE A 102 -12.15 -4.32 -1.33
N GLY A 103 -11.11 -5.13 -1.58
CA GLY A 103 -9.79 -4.64 -1.97
C GLY A 103 -9.83 -3.80 -3.23
N ARG A 104 -10.55 -4.25 -4.25
CA ARG A 104 -10.67 -3.53 -5.53
C ARG A 104 -11.45 -2.23 -5.39
N ASN A 105 -12.52 -2.20 -4.59
CA ASN A 105 -13.26 -0.97 -4.33
C ASN A 105 -12.40 0.06 -3.55
N VAL A 106 -11.57 -0.40 -2.61
CA VAL A 106 -10.59 0.46 -1.92
C VAL A 106 -9.58 1.04 -2.91
N VAL A 107 -9.06 0.23 -3.84
CA VAL A 107 -8.15 0.71 -4.91
C VAL A 107 -8.83 1.78 -5.77
N GLU A 108 -10.04 1.51 -6.24
CA GLU A 108 -10.81 2.41 -7.09
C GLU A 108 -11.03 3.77 -6.40
N THR A 109 -11.51 3.74 -5.16
CA THR A 109 -11.77 4.96 -4.38
C THR A 109 -10.49 5.76 -4.15
N LEU A 110 -9.41 5.11 -3.71
CA LEU A 110 -8.14 5.78 -3.45
C LEU A 110 -7.50 6.35 -4.73
N ARG A 111 -7.58 5.63 -5.85
CA ARG A 111 -7.12 6.18 -7.15
C ARG A 111 -7.93 7.41 -7.53
N GLY A 112 -9.25 7.36 -7.38
CA GLY A 112 -10.13 8.49 -7.65
C GLY A 112 -9.81 9.72 -6.80
N GLU A 113 -9.64 9.55 -5.48
CA GLU A 113 -9.33 10.64 -4.55
C GLU A 113 -7.94 11.23 -4.80
N VAL A 114 -6.92 10.40 -4.98
CA VAL A 114 -5.54 10.86 -5.27
C VAL A 114 -5.48 11.57 -6.62
N PHE A 115 -6.11 11.02 -7.66
CA PHE A 115 -6.14 11.64 -8.97
C PHE A 115 -6.88 12.99 -8.96
N SER A 116 -8.06 13.03 -8.32
CA SER A 116 -8.82 14.27 -8.13
C SER A 116 -8.00 15.31 -7.37
N ARG A 117 -7.19 14.86 -6.39
CA ARG A 117 -6.34 15.77 -5.64
C ARG A 117 -5.19 16.30 -6.48
N TYR A 118 -4.53 15.45 -7.28
CA TYR A 118 -3.49 15.91 -8.22
C TYR A 118 -4.00 17.05 -9.09
N LEU A 119 -5.19 16.93 -9.69
CA LEU A 119 -5.77 18.00 -10.53
C LEU A 119 -5.94 19.37 -9.84
N LEU A 120 -5.87 19.43 -8.51
CA LEU A 120 -6.03 20.65 -7.71
C LEU A 120 -4.72 21.08 -7.02
N LEU A 121 -3.63 20.32 -7.13
CA LEU A 121 -2.38 20.67 -6.45
C LEU A 121 -1.70 21.85 -7.14
N PRO A 122 -1.02 22.75 -6.39
CA PRO A 122 -0.28 23.87 -6.98
C PRO A 122 0.85 23.40 -7.91
N THR A 123 1.17 24.20 -8.93
CA THR A 123 2.27 23.95 -9.89
C THR A 123 3.60 23.67 -9.20
N ARG A 124 3.89 24.36 -8.07
CA ARG A 124 5.08 24.13 -7.24
C ARG A 124 5.28 22.66 -6.84
N HIS A 125 4.20 21.89 -6.65
CA HIS A 125 4.30 20.47 -6.33
C HIS A 125 4.88 19.66 -7.51
N TYR A 126 4.41 19.96 -8.73
CA TYR A 126 4.84 19.31 -9.97
C TYR A 126 6.29 19.62 -10.34
N ASP A 127 6.80 20.79 -9.93
CA ASP A 127 8.21 21.16 -10.16
C ASP A 127 9.17 20.39 -9.25
N HIS A 128 8.71 19.96 -8.06
CA HIS A 128 9.53 19.30 -7.05
C HIS A 128 9.46 17.78 -7.09
N GLU A 129 8.32 17.21 -7.48
CA GLU A 129 8.11 15.76 -7.50
C GLU A 129 8.08 15.21 -8.94
N PRO A 130 8.95 14.24 -9.28
CA PRO A 130 8.93 13.62 -10.60
C PRO A 130 7.60 12.92 -10.92
N SER A 131 7.12 13.10 -12.16
CA SER A 131 5.93 12.42 -12.73
C SER A 131 5.91 10.91 -12.45
N GLY A 132 7.04 10.23 -12.64
CA GLY A 132 7.15 8.79 -12.40
C GLY A 132 6.84 8.37 -10.96
N GLN A 133 7.13 9.21 -9.98
CA GLN A 133 6.80 8.95 -8.58
C GLN A 133 5.29 9.11 -8.33
N MET A 134 4.68 10.14 -8.92
CA MET A 134 3.23 10.37 -8.85
C MET A 134 2.43 9.21 -9.48
N ILE A 135 2.89 8.71 -10.64
CA ILE A 135 2.33 7.55 -11.34
C ILE A 135 2.51 6.27 -10.50
N SER A 136 3.68 6.09 -9.88
CA SER A 136 3.97 4.94 -9.01
C SER A 136 3.03 4.90 -7.79
N ARG A 137 2.64 6.06 -7.24
CA ARG A 137 1.63 6.09 -6.16
C ARG A 137 0.30 5.49 -6.61
N LEU A 138 -0.22 5.89 -7.76
CA LEU A 138 -1.50 5.42 -8.30
C LEU A 138 -1.47 3.95 -8.74
N THR A 139 -0.33 3.47 -9.24
CA THR A 139 -0.20 2.13 -9.82
C THR A 139 0.29 1.09 -8.81
N TYR A 140 1.27 1.42 -7.96
CA TYR A 140 1.91 0.49 -7.02
C TYR A 140 1.53 0.74 -5.56
N THR A 141 1.60 1.99 -5.07
CA THR A 141 1.36 2.29 -3.64
C THR A 141 -0.08 1.98 -3.24
N VAL A 142 -1.07 2.34 -4.07
CA VAL A 142 -2.49 2.00 -3.84
C VAL A 142 -2.71 0.48 -3.76
N GLU A 143 -2.05 -0.32 -4.60
CA GLU A 143 -2.16 -1.79 -4.54
C GLU A 143 -1.59 -2.35 -3.23
N GLN A 144 -0.52 -1.77 -2.68
CA GLN A 144 0.01 -2.18 -1.37
C GLN A 144 -1.00 -1.93 -0.24
N VAL A 145 -1.75 -0.82 -0.31
CA VAL A 145 -2.84 -0.52 0.62
C VAL A 145 -3.95 -1.58 0.52
N ALA A 146 -4.35 -1.93 -0.70
CA ALA A 146 -5.37 -2.95 -0.94
C ALA A 146 -4.95 -4.33 -0.44
N HIS A 147 -3.70 -4.73 -0.70
CA HIS A 147 -3.16 -5.99 -0.20
C HIS A 147 -3.17 -6.06 1.33
N ALA A 148 -2.82 -4.98 2.02
CA ALA A 148 -2.88 -4.94 3.48
C ALA A 148 -4.31 -4.90 4.02
N SER A 149 -5.23 -4.22 3.33
CA SER A 149 -6.64 -4.12 3.72
C SER A 149 -7.40 -5.43 3.52
N THR A 150 -6.87 -6.36 2.71
CA THR A 150 -7.55 -7.62 2.38
C THR A 150 -6.76 -8.83 2.83
N ASN A 151 -5.64 -9.14 2.17
CA ASN A 151 -4.86 -10.34 2.43
C ASN A 151 -4.30 -10.38 3.86
N ALA A 152 -3.87 -9.23 4.40
CA ALA A 152 -3.39 -9.21 5.77
C ALA A 152 -4.52 -9.49 6.77
N ILE A 153 -5.72 -8.93 6.54
CA ILE A 153 -6.91 -9.23 7.35
C ILE A 153 -7.30 -10.70 7.22
N LYS A 154 -7.29 -11.26 6.00
CA LYS A 154 -7.55 -12.69 5.76
C LYS A 154 -6.64 -13.54 6.63
N VAL A 155 -5.33 -13.31 6.55
CA VAL A 155 -4.35 -14.04 7.35
C VAL A 155 -4.61 -13.82 8.85
N MET A 156 -4.81 -12.58 9.30
CA MET A 156 -5.05 -12.29 10.71
C MET A 156 -6.29 -12.99 11.26
N VAL A 157 -7.38 -13.08 10.51
CA VAL A 157 -8.64 -13.66 10.97
C VAL A 157 -8.65 -15.18 10.73
N LEU A 158 -8.52 -15.62 9.48
CA LEU A 158 -8.60 -17.04 9.11
C LEU A 158 -7.51 -17.87 9.77
N ASP A 159 -6.25 -17.41 9.74
CA ASP A 159 -5.16 -18.20 10.31
C ASP A 159 -5.19 -18.20 11.83
N SER A 160 -5.62 -17.11 12.48
CA SER A 160 -5.84 -17.11 13.93
C SER A 160 -6.97 -18.06 14.33
N LEU A 161 -8.09 -18.04 13.61
CA LEU A 161 -9.20 -18.97 13.85
C LEU A 161 -8.78 -20.42 13.61
N THR A 162 -7.98 -20.68 12.56
CA THR A 162 -7.44 -22.00 12.28
C THR A 162 -6.50 -22.46 13.41
N VAL A 163 -5.58 -21.59 13.87
CA VAL A 163 -4.68 -21.89 14.99
C VAL A 163 -5.47 -22.18 16.27
N ILE A 164 -6.46 -21.35 16.60
CA ILE A 164 -7.34 -21.56 17.76
C ILE A 164 -8.10 -22.88 17.63
N GLY A 165 -8.64 -23.17 16.45
CA GLY A 165 -9.35 -24.42 16.16
C GLY A 165 -8.46 -25.65 16.32
N MET A 166 -7.22 -25.60 15.81
CA MET A 166 -6.25 -26.69 15.98
C MET A 166 -5.85 -26.86 17.45
N ILE A 167 -5.57 -25.77 18.17
CA ILE A 167 -5.29 -25.83 19.61
C ILE A 167 -6.47 -26.43 20.38
N ALA A 168 -7.72 -26.07 20.05
CA ALA A 168 -8.91 -26.63 20.68
C ALA A 168 -9.04 -28.14 20.44
N VAL A 169 -8.81 -28.60 19.20
CA VAL A 169 -8.77 -30.03 18.86
C VAL A 169 -7.67 -30.75 19.65
N MET A 170 -6.49 -30.15 19.76
CA MET A 170 -5.38 -30.74 20.51
C MET A 170 -5.65 -30.79 22.02
N LEU A 171 -6.23 -29.74 22.60
CA LEU A 171 -6.64 -29.70 24.01
C LEU A 171 -7.72 -30.74 24.31
N TYR A 172 -8.66 -30.94 23.39
CA TYR A 172 -9.70 -31.97 23.50
C TYR A 172 -9.10 -33.38 23.59
N PHE A 173 -8.06 -33.67 22.82
CA PHE A 173 -7.40 -34.98 22.83
C PHE A 173 -6.40 -35.15 23.98
N SER A 174 -5.54 -34.14 24.21
CA SER A 174 -4.54 -34.20 25.27
C SER A 174 -4.06 -32.79 25.66
N ALA A 175 -4.55 -32.29 26.80
CA ALA A 175 -4.10 -31.04 27.36
C ALA A 175 -2.59 -31.06 27.69
N ARG A 176 -2.06 -32.20 28.16
CA ARG A 176 -0.63 -32.34 28.54
C ARG A 176 0.31 -32.18 27.34
N LEU A 177 0.01 -32.85 26.22
CA LEU A 177 0.83 -32.73 24.99
C LEU A 177 0.68 -31.34 24.36
N THR A 178 -0.49 -30.74 24.46
CA THR A 178 -0.74 -29.39 23.92
C THR A 178 0.03 -28.31 24.69
N LEU A 179 0.11 -28.43 26.02
CA LEU A 179 0.90 -27.52 26.87
C LEU A 179 2.39 -27.49 26.50
N LEU A 180 2.96 -28.63 26.10
CA LEU A 180 4.36 -28.70 25.62
C LEU A 180 4.58 -27.86 24.35
N LEU A 181 3.56 -27.67 23.52
CA LEU A 181 3.67 -26.89 22.28
C LEU A 181 3.65 -25.39 22.52
N PHE A 182 3.04 -24.93 23.62
CA PHE A 182 3.10 -23.52 24.01
C PHE A 182 4.53 -23.06 24.31
N VAL A 183 5.45 -23.98 24.65
CA VAL A 183 6.88 -23.69 24.79
C VAL A 183 7.50 -23.19 23.48
N MET A 184 6.95 -23.56 22.33
CA MET A 184 7.41 -23.08 21.02
C MET A 184 6.87 -21.71 20.63
N ALA A 185 5.75 -21.27 21.22
CA ALA A 185 5.10 -20.01 20.85
C ALA A 185 6.04 -18.79 21.01
N PRO A 186 6.82 -18.64 22.10
CA PRO A 186 7.79 -17.55 22.24
C PRO A 186 8.87 -17.56 21.14
N LEU A 187 9.33 -18.75 20.74
CA LEU A 187 10.36 -18.89 19.71
C LEU A 187 9.82 -18.46 18.34
N ILE A 188 8.60 -18.85 18.00
CA ILE A 188 7.92 -18.42 16.77
C ILE A 188 7.66 -16.91 16.79
N ALA A 189 7.24 -16.36 17.93
CA ALA A 189 7.02 -14.92 18.09
C ALA A 189 8.33 -14.11 17.91
N LEU A 190 9.45 -14.61 18.42
CA LEU A 190 10.77 -13.99 18.24
C LEU A 190 11.16 -13.94 16.75
N VAL A 191 10.93 -15.04 16.02
CA VAL A 191 11.19 -15.11 14.57
C VAL A 191 10.32 -14.10 13.83
N ALA A 192 9.01 -14.04 14.15
CA ALA A 192 8.08 -13.07 13.56
C ALA A 192 8.55 -11.62 13.76
N TRP A 193 8.94 -11.29 14.99
CA TRP A 193 9.43 -9.96 15.34
C TRP A 193 10.70 -9.59 14.56
N ALA A 194 11.68 -10.50 14.49
CA ALA A 194 12.93 -10.29 13.76
C ALA A 194 12.69 -10.06 12.26
N VAL A 195 11.83 -10.88 11.65
CA VAL A 195 11.43 -10.77 10.24
C VAL A 195 10.72 -9.45 9.98
N GLY A 196 9.73 -9.10 10.79
CA GLY A 196 8.97 -7.85 10.66
C GLY A 196 9.86 -6.60 10.77
N ARG A 197 10.86 -6.62 11.66
CA ARG A 197 11.85 -5.52 11.80
C ARG A 197 12.73 -5.40 10.56
N ARG A 198 13.23 -6.52 10.02
CA ARG A 198 14.08 -6.53 8.82
C ARG A 198 13.31 -6.10 7.59
N TYR A 199 12.08 -6.57 7.44
CA TYR A 199 11.20 -6.23 6.31
C TYR A 199 10.95 -4.72 6.21
N ARG A 200 10.57 -4.09 7.34
CA ARG A 200 10.31 -2.64 7.42
C ARG A 200 11.46 -1.80 6.88
N ARG A 201 12.71 -2.15 7.23
CA ARG A 201 13.91 -1.42 6.80
C ARG A 201 14.16 -1.53 5.28
N ILE A 202 13.72 -2.62 4.65
CA ILE A 202 13.98 -2.89 3.23
C ILE A 202 12.84 -2.35 2.36
N SER A 203 11.58 -2.45 2.80
CA SER A 203 10.41 -2.07 1.99
C SER A 203 10.44 -0.61 1.51
N GLY A 204 10.79 0.34 2.38
CA GLY A 204 10.88 1.76 1.98
C GLY A 204 12.02 2.03 0.97
N LYS A 205 13.00 1.12 0.85
CA LYS A 205 14.02 1.18 -0.22
C LYS A 205 13.47 0.62 -1.54
N ILE A 206 12.63 -0.41 -1.48
CA ILE A 206 11.98 -0.99 -2.67
C ILE A 206 11.03 0.03 -3.30
N GLN A 207 10.17 0.67 -2.52
CA GLN A 207 9.22 1.68 -3.04
C GLN A 207 9.94 2.81 -3.79
N ARG A 208 10.99 3.38 -3.18
CA ARG A 208 11.84 4.39 -3.84
C ARG A 208 12.50 3.86 -5.10
N SER A 209 13.01 2.62 -5.06
CA SER A 209 13.64 1.99 -6.22
C SER A 209 12.64 1.78 -7.37
N VAL A 210 11.39 1.41 -7.09
CA VAL A 210 10.34 1.30 -8.13
C VAL A 210 10.05 2.68 -8.74
N GLY A 211 9.94 3.74 -7.92
CA GLY A 211 9.81 5.11 -8.43
C GLY A 211 10.97 5.51 -9.35
N SER A 212 12.22 5.16 -9.01
CA SER A 212 13.37 5.41 -9.88
C SER A 212 13.33 4.60 -11.18
N VAL A 213 12.85 3.34 -11.16
CA VAL A 213 12.66 2.54 -12.38
C VAL A 213 11.64 3.22 -13.29
N THR A 214 10.49 3.62 -12.75
CA THR A 214 9.45 4.32 -13.52
C THR A 214 9.97 5.65 -14.06
N GLY A 215 10.71 6.42 -13.26
CA GLY A 215 11.30 7.70 -13.68
C GLY A 215 12.28 7.56 -14.84
N VAL A 216 13.22 6.62 -14.77
CA VAL A 216 14.17 6.39 -15.89
C VAL A 216 13.47 5.93 -17.16
N VAL A 217 12.43 5.09 -17.04
CA VAL A 217 11.63 4.71 -18.19
C VAL A 217 10.88 5.91 -18.78
N ASP A 218 10.26 6.75 -17.94
CA ASP A 218 9.55 7.96 -18.37
C ASP A 218 10.48 8.94 -19.08
N GLU A 219 11.67 9.19 -18.52
CA GLU A 219 12.72 10.04 -19.12
C GLU A 219 13.21 9.48 -20.46
N ALA A 220 13.51 8.17 -20.54
CA ALA A 220 14.03 7.57 -21.76
C ALA A 220 12.98 7.48 -22.89
N VAL A 221 11.71 7.23 -22.55
CA VAL A 221 10.60 7.17 -23.51
C VAL A 221 10.25 8.57 -24.00
N SER A 222 10.11 9.53 -23.09
CA SER A 222 9.82 10.93 -23.43
C SER A 222 10.99 11.57 -24.18
N GLY A 223 12.22 11.27 -23.77
CA GLY A 223 13.47 11.74 -24.36
C GLY A 223 14.00 10.92 -25.54
N GLN A 224 13.21 10.00 -26.10
CA GLN A 224 13.73 9.01 -27.07
C GLN A 224 14.45 9.63 -28.29
N ARG A 225 14.00 10.82 -28.74
CA ARG A 225 14.64 11.51 -29.86
C ARG A 225 16.06 11.95 -29.52
N VAL A 226 16.27 12.48 -28.31
CA VAL A 226 17.58 12.87 -27.78
C VAL A 226 18.48 11.65 -27.68
N VAL A 227 17.99 10.56 -27.09
CA VAL A 227 18.74 9.31 -26.96
C VAL A 227 19.20 8.79 -28.32
N LYS A 228 18.34 8.85 -29.36
CA LYS A 228 18.71 8.41 -30.72
C LYS A 228 19.72 9.33 -31.40
N VAL A 229 19.51 10.65 -31.35
CA VAL A 229 20.38 11.63 -32.00
C VAL A 229 21.80 11.58 -31.43
N TYR A 230 21.92 11.48 -30.10
CA TYR A 230 23.21 11.40 -29.42
C TYR A 230 23.75 9.98 -29.27
N GLN A 231 23.09 8.96 -29.85
CA GLN A 231 23.46 7.55 -29.74
C GLN A 231 23.68 7.09 -28.28
N GLY A 232 22.84 7.59 -27.37
CA GLY A 232 22.94 7.36 -25.92
C GLY A 232 22.38 6.02 -25.44
N GLN A 233 22.07 5.07 -26.33
CA GLN A 233 21.37 3.84 -25.97
C GLN A 233 22.16 2.99 -24.97
N ALA A 234 23.49 2.93 -25.09
CA ALA A 234 24.34 2.17 -24.18
C ALA A 234 24.35 2.78 -22.76
N ALA A 235 24.45 4.11 -22.67
CA ALA A 235 24.45 4.84 -21.40
C ALA A 235 23.09 4.70 -20.67
N GLU A 236 21.97 4.86 -21.39
CA GLU A 236 20.63 4.66 -20.80
C GLU A 236 20.40 3.20 -20.38
N ARG A 237 20.93 2.24 -21.14
CA ARG A 237 20.87 0.82 -20.76
C ARG A 237 21.66 0.54 -19.49
N GLU A 238 22.85 1.12 -19.34
CA GLU A 238 23.66 0.98 -18.13
C GLU A 238 22.97 1.62 -16.92
N ARG A 239 22.46 2.85 -17.07
CA ARG A 239 21.67 3.54 -16.03
C ARG A 239 20.46 2.72 -15.57
N PHE A 240 19.70 2.15 -16.51
CA PHE A 240 18.58 1.26 -16.19
C PHE A 240 19.05 -0.01 -15.47
N ASN A 241 20.11 -0.66 -15.97
CA ASN A 241 20.66 -1.87 -15.37
C ASN A 241 21.11 -1.66 -13.93
N GLU A 242 21.72 -0.52 -13.59
CA GLU A 242 22.10 -0.22 -12.20
C GLU A 242 20.90 -0.15 -11.26
N ILE A 243 19.84 0.56 -11.66
CA ILE A 243 18.64 0.73 -10.83
C ILE A 243 17.91 -0.60 -10.72
N ASN A 244 17.80 -1.34 -11.82
CA ASN A 244 17.17 -2.65 -11.84
C ASN A 244 17.95 -3.66 -10.98
N GLU A 245 19.28 -3.64 -11.00
CA GLU A 245 20.11 -4.50 -10.17
C GLU A 245 19.97 -4.15 -8.68
N ARG A 246 19.86 -2.85 -8.32
CA ARG A 246 19.54 -2.41 -6.96
C ARG A 246 18.17 -2.93 -6.53
N ASN A 247 17.16 -2.84 -7.41
CA ASN A 247 15.81 -3.37 -7.16
C ASN A 247 15.84 -4.89 -6.92
N ARG A 248 16.54 -5.63 -7.79
CA ARG A 248 16.74 -7.08 -7.69
C ARG A 248 17.40 -7.47 -6.38
N LYS A 249 18.51 -6.82 -6.00
CA LYS A 249 19.22 -7.06 -4.73
C LYS A 249 18.31 -6.83 -3.51
N LEU A 250 17.45 -5.81 -3.53
CA LEU A 250 16.51 -5.55 -2.44
C LEU A 250 15.42 -6.63 -2.36
N ASN A 251 14.84 -7.02 -3.49
CA ASN A 251 13.85 -8.09 -3.55
C ASN A 251 14.45 -9.44 -3.10
N LEU A 252 15.67 -9.77 -3.52
CA LEU A 252 16.38 -10.98 -3.07
C LEU A 252 16.66 -10.97 -1.56
N LYS A 253 16.98 -9.81 -0.96
CA LYS A 253 17.12 -9.70 0.51
C LYS A 253 15.83 -10.02 1.25
N ILE A 254 14.67 -9.63 0.71
CA ILE A 254 13.36 -9.99 1.26
C ILE A 254 13.08 -11.47 1.06
N ALA A 255 13.29 -11.99 -0.15
CA ALA A 255 13.09 -13.40 -0.46
C ALA A 255 13.93 -14.29 0.47
N ALA A 256 15.21 -13.98 0.66
CA ALA A 256 16.09 -14.69 1.59
C ALA A 256 15.60 -14.61 3.05
N THR A 257 15.09 -13.45 3.48
CA THR A 257 14.52 -13.28 4.82
C THR A 257 13.28 -14.16 5.03
N ASN A 258 12.39 -14.22 4.03
CA ASN A 258 11.19 -15.05 4.07
C ASN A 258 11.51 -16.55 4.01
N ALA A 259 12.47 -16.94 3.16
CA ALA A 259 12.93 -18.33 3.05
C ALA A 259 13.53 -18.80 4.38
N MET A 260 14.45 -18.03 4.95
CA MET A 260 15.05 -18.35 6.25
C MET A 260 14.01 -18.43 7.37
N SER A 261 13.06 -17.49 7.43
CA SER A 261 11.96 -17.54 8.39
C SER A 261 11.13 -18.82 8.25
N THR A 262 10.88 -19.26 7.01
CA THR A 262 10.14 -20.51 6.75
C THR A 262 10.89 -21.70 7.30
N SER A 263 12.18 -21.81 6.97
CA SER A 263 13.03 -22.91 7.40
C SER A 263 13.14 -22.96 8.93
N VAL A 264 13.33 -21.82 9.60
CA VAL A 264 13.40 -21.77 11.06
C VAL A 264 12.09 -22.24 11.70
N VAL A 265 10.93 -21.76 11.22
CA VAL A 265 9.62 -22.22 11.75
C VAL A 265 9.42 -23.72 11.54
N GLN A 266 9.84 -24.27 10.40
CA GLN A 266 9.77 -25.71 10.13
C GLN A 266 10.68 -26.53 11.05
N VAL A 267 11.90 -26.07 11.34
CA VAL A 267 12.81 -26.74 12.29
C VAL A 267 12.22 -26.71 13.70
N VAL A 268 11.72 -25.57 14.15
CA VAL A 268 11.04 -25.43 15.44
C VAL A 268 9.86 -26.39 15.56
N ALA A 269 9.08 -26.50 14.48
CA ALA A 269 7.98 -27.44 14.41
C ALA A 269 8.42 -28.91 14.43
N ALA A 270 9.48 -29.26 13.72
CA ALA A 270 10.04 -30.61 13.75
C ALA A 270 10.52 -30.99 15.15
N CYS A 271 11.19 -30.07 15.85
CA CYS A 271 11.58 -30.26 17.25
C CYS A 271 10.35 -30.45 18.16
N ALA A 272 9.28 -29.69 17.95
CA ALA A 272 8.03 -29.87 18.70
C ALA A 272 7.41 -31.24 18.45
N LEU A 273 7.43 -31.71 17.20
CA LEU A 273 6.85 -32.99 16.84
C LEU A 273 7.65 -34.12 17.48
N ALA A 274 8.98 -34.03 17.44
CA ALA A 274 9.87 -34.97 18.11
C ALA A 274 9.61 -35.03 19.63
N LEU A 275 9.42 -33.87 20.28
CA LEU A 275 9.07 -33.81 21.70
C LEU A 275 7.70 -34.43 21.97
N VAL A 276 6.69 -34.12 21.17
CA VAL A 276 5.34 -34.70 21.31
C VAL A 276 5.42 -36.22 21.17
N ILE A 277 6.12 -36.74 20.17
CA ILE A 277 6.31 -38.19 19.98
C ILE A 277 7.05 -38.80 21.18
N PHE A 278 8.14 -38.18 21.64
CA PHE A 278 8.93 -38.65 22.78
C PHE A 278 8.11 -38.74 24.07
N PHE A 279 7.23 -37.77 24.33
CA PHE A 279 6.36 -37.79 25.50
C PHE A 279 5.13 -38.68 25.32
N ALA A 280 4.56 -38.75 24.12
CA ALA A 280 3.41 -39.60 23.82
C ALA A 280 3.74 -41.10 23.88
N THR A 281 4.99 -41.47 23.56
CA THR A 281 5.50 -42.85 23.64
C THR A 281 5.84 -43.32 25.06
N ARG A 282 5.72 -42.45 26.08
CA ARG A 282 5.92 -42.86 27.46
C ARG A 282 4.78 -43.79 27.93
N PRO A 283 5.05 -44.79 28.79
CA PRO A 283 4.04 -45.75 29.27
C PRO A 283 2.78 -45.10 29.87
N SER A 284 2.95 -43.93 30.50
CA SER A 284 1.89 -43.14 31.12
C SER A 284 0.92 -42.48 30.12
N MET A 285 1.29 -42.39 28.84
CA MET A 285 0.50 -41.72 27.80
C MET A 285 0.01 -42.72 26.74
N ILE A 286 0.87 -43.65 26.32
CA ILE A 286 0.56 -44.63 25.26
C ILE A 286 -0.61 -45.56 25.60
N THR A 287 -0.85 -45.80 26.90
CA THR A 287 -1.94 -46.64 27.41
C THR A 287 -3.28 -45.91 27.47
N THR A 288 -3.28 -44.58 27.36
CA THR A 288 -4.47 -43.72 27.55
C THR A 288 -5.00 -43.10 26.25
N MET A 289 -4.27 -43.23 25.14
CA MET A 289 -4.63 -42.62 23.86
C MET A 289 -4.85 -43.67 22.77
N SER A 290 -5.93 -43.52 22.00
CA SER A 290 -6.13 -44.34 20.81
C SER A 290 -5.17 -43.93 19.68
N PRO A 291 -4.83 -44.85 18.75
CA PRO A 291 -4.06 -44.51 17.56
C PRO A 291 -4.70 -43.37 16.75
N GLY A 292 -6.04 -43.35 16.61
CA GLY A 292 -6.75 -42.29 15.93
C GLY A 292 -6.63 -40.93 16.62
N ALA A 293 -6.68 -40.89 17.96
CA ALA A 293 -6.51 -39.65 18.73
C ALA A 293 -5.08 -39.12 18.61
N PHE A 294 -4.08 -40.00 18.63
CA PHE A 294 -2.68 -39.62 18.43
C PHE A 294 -2.44 -39.06 17.02
N MET A 295 -2.97 -39.71 15.98
CA MET A 295 -2.87 -39.23 14.61
C MET A 295 -3.57 -37.89 14.40
N SER A 296 -4.76 -37.71 14.99
CA SER A 296 -5.48 -36.43 14.93
C SER A 296 -4.67 -35.30 15.58
N LEU A 297 -3.99 -35.57 16.69
CA LEU A 297 -3.12 -34.60 17.37
C LEU A 297 -1.91 -34.23 16.51
N ILE A 298 -1.24 -35.20 15.89
CA ILE A 298 -0.14 -34.94 14.95
C ILE A 298 -0.63 -34.13 13.74
N THR A 299 -1.78 -34.50 13.16
CA THR A 299 -2.33 -33.78 12.00
C THR A 299 -2.73 -32.36 12.37
N ALA A 300 -3.36 -32.14 13.54
CA ALA A 300 -3.66 -30.79 14.03
C ALA A 300 -2.39 -29.95 14.16
N MET A 301 -1.32 -30.53 14.70
CA MET A 301 -0.04 -29.86 14.83
C MET A 301 0.55 -29.49 13.46
N LEU A 302 0.62 -30.44 12.51
CA LEU A 302 1.21 -30.23 11.18
C LEU A 302 0.42 -29.22 10.34
N THR A 303 -0.92 -29.26 10.42
CA THR A 303 -1.80 -28.34 9.69
C THR A 303 -1.81 -26.93 10.27
N MET A 304 -1.45 -26.76 11.55
CA MET A 304 -1.29 -25.46 12.19
C MET A 304 -0.02 -24.71 11.72
N LEU A 305 1.04 -25.43 11.28
CA LEU A 305 2.35 -24.82 10.96
C LEU A 305 2.29 -23.77 9.84
N PRO A 306 1.60 -24.01 8.69
CA PRO A 306 1.48 -22.99 7.65
C PRO A 306 0.76 -21.74 8.14
N SER A 307 -0.26 -21.88 9.00
CA SER A 307 -1.02 -20.77 9.57
C SER A 307 -0.15 -19.93 10.51
N LEU A 308 0.61 -20.57 11.40
CA LEU A 308 1.59 -19.89 12.25
C LEU A 308 2.62 -19.10 11.43
N LYS A 309 3.15 -19.71 10.35
CA LYS A 309 4.06 -19.04 9.42
C LYS A 309 3.41 -17.81 8.75
N ARG A 310 2.17 -17.93 8.27
CA ARG A 310 1.50 -16.78 7.65
C ARG A 310 1.31 -15.65 8.65
N LEU A 311 0.91 -15.97 9.88
CA LEU A 311 0.79 -15.01 10.98
C LEU A 311 2.13 -14.30 11.30
N THR A 312 3.28 -14.99 11.22
CA THR A 312 4.57 -14.32 11.46
C THR A 312 4.90 -13.26 10.40
N SER A 313 4.44 -13.45 9.16
CA SER A 313 4.68 -12.54 8.04
C SER A 313 3.64 -11.41 7.91
N VAL A 314 2.46 -11.57 8.53
CA VAL A 314 1.32 -10.64 8.35
C VAL A 314 1.61 -9.24 8.89
N GLN A 315 2.36 -9.15 9.99
CA GLN A 315 2.74 -7.87 10.60
C GLN A 315 3.50 -6.98 9.59
N ALA A 316 4.37 -7.57 8.78
CA ALA A 316 5.12 -6.84 7.76
C ALA A 316 4.23 -6.39 6.59
N MET A 317 3.19 -7.16 6.26
CA MET A 317 2.19 -6.76 5.26
C MET A 317 1.36 -5.57 5.75
N MET A 318 0.85 -5.65 6.99
CA MET A 318 0.09 -4.57 7.62
C MET A 318 0.86 -3.27 7.68
N GLN A 319 2.10 -3.30 8.17
CA GLN A 319 2.92 -2.10 8.32
C GLN A 319 3.24 -1.42 6.98
N ARG A 320 3.43 -2.21 5.92
CA ARG A 320 3.60 -1.66 4.57
C ARG A 320 2.35 -0.99 4.06
N GLY A 321 1.20 -1.61 4.26
CA GLY A 321 -0.09 -1.01 3.90
C GLY A 321 -0.32 0.29 4.62
N VAL A 322 -0.04 0.34 5.94
CA VAL A 322 -0.18 1.56 6.73
C VAL A 322 0.79 2.65 6.25
N ALA A 323 2.05 2.31 5.98
CA ALA A 323 3.01 3.29 5.45
C ALA A 323 2.62 3.81 4.06
N ALA A 324 2.14 2.92 3.17
CA ALA A 324 1.62 3.28 1.87
C ALA A 324 0.37 4.18 1.98
N ALA A 325 -0.55 3.84 2.89
CA ALA A 325 -1.75 4.63 3.13
C ALA A 325 -1.42 6.00 3.70
N ALA A 326 -0.42 6.11 4.59
CA ALA A 326 0.04 7.39 5.12
C ALA A 326 0.60 8.29 4.00
N ASP A 327 1.37 7.75 3.06
CA ASP A 327 1.87 8.48 1.88
C ASP A 327 0.70 8.97 1.01
N LEU A 328 -0.30 8.12 0.75
CA LEU A 328 -1.48 8.52 -0.03
C LEU A 328 -2.33 9.56 0.69
N PHE A 329 -2.59 9.39 1.99
CA PHE A 329 -3.38 10.36 2.76
C PHE A 329 -2.67 11.71 2.88
N HIS A 330 -1.34 11.72 2.97
CA HIS A 330 -0.58 12.97 2.91
C HIS A 330 -0.85 13.74 1.60
N ILE A 331 -0.94 13.04 0.46
CA ILE A 331 -1.31 13.67 -0.82
C ILE A 331 -2.78 14.11 -0.83
N ILE A 332 -3.70 13.25 -0.40
CA ILE A 332 -5.15 13.55 -0.35
C ILE A 332 -5.42 14.78 0.52
N ASP A 333 -4.72 14.91 1.65
CA ASP A 333 -4.93 15.98 2.63
C ASP A 333 -4.11 17.25 2.32
N MET A 334 -3.14 17.19 1.39
CA MET A 334 -2.32 18.34 1.00
C MET A 334 -3.23 19.44 0.43
N PRO A 335 -3.12 20.73 0.83
CA PRO A 335 -3.99 21.79 0.30
C PRO A 335 -3.85 21.95 -1.21
N GLY A 336 -4.96 22.27 -1.88
CA GLY A 336 -4.96 22.59 -3.31
C GLY A 336 -4.54 24.03 -3.57
N GLU A 337 -4.71 24.49 -4.81
CA GLU A 337 -4.54 25.90 -5.17
C GLU A 337 -5.44 26.81 -4.32
N THR A 338 -4.91 27.98 -3.97
CA THR A 338 -5.64 28.96 -3.15
C THR A 338 -6.59 29.76 -4.04
N ASP A 339 -7.88 29.49 -3.92
CA ASP A 339 -8.95 30.14 -4.67
C ASP A 339 -9.92 30.85 -3.72
N THR A 340 -9.46 31.95 -3.12
CA THR A 340 -10.22 32.75 -2.15
C THR A 340 -10.89 33.98 -2.76
N GLY A 341 -10.66 34.23 -4.04
CA GLY A 341 -11.26 35.35 -4.76
C GLY A 341 -12.77 35.19 -4.89
N SER A 342 -13.48 36.30 -5.08
CA SER A 342 -14.93 36.33 -5.31
C SER A 342 -15.30 37.05 -6.60
N HIS A 343 -14.35 37.66 -7.29
CA HIS A 343 -14.58 38.37 -8.53
C HIS A 343 -14.71 37.38 -9.69
N GLU A 344 -15.79 37.51 -10.44
CA GLU A 344 -16.07 36.74 -11.64
C GLU A 344 -16.49 37.69 -12.76
N ALA A 345 -15.91 37.50 -13.94
CA ALA A 345 -16.31 38.18 -15.16
C ALA A 345 -16.47 37.17 -16.31
N THR A 346 -17.42 37.45 -17.21
CA THR A 346 -17.58 36.70 -18.46
C THR A 346 -16.53 37.10 -19.49
N HIS A 347 -16.19 38.39 -19.55
CA HIS A 347 -15.18 38.92 -20.45
C HIS A 347 -14.44 40.09 -19.80
N CYS A 348 -13.11 40.05 -19.79
CA CYS A 348 -12.27 41.18 -19.39
C CYS A 348 -11.97 42.11 -20.57
N ARG A 349 -11.73 43.39 -20.30
CA ARG A 349 -11.19 44.35 -21.29
C ARG A 349 -9.76 43.99 -21.67
N GLY A 350 -9.02 43.34 -20.77
CA GLY A 350 -7.67 42.85 -21.00
C GLY A 350 -6.58 43.86 -20.63
N GLU A 351 -6.85 44.79 -19.71
CA GLU A 351 -5.84 45.69 -19.17
C GLU A 351 -5.06 44.96 -18.07
N LEU A 352 -3.75 44.75 -18.29
CA LEU A 352 -2.89 44.06 -17.33
C LEU A 352 -1.86 45.02 -16.74
N GLU A 353 -1.78 45.08 -15.41
CA GLU A 353 -0.85 45.95 -14.70
C GLU A 353 -0.08 45.16 -13.63
N LEU A 354 1.25 45.22 -13.67
CA LEU A 354 2.15 44.69 -12.67
C LEU A 354 2.76 45.88 -11.91
N ARG A 355 2.74 45.81 -10.58
CA ARG A 355 3.28 46.86 -9.69
C ARG A 355 4.30 46.25 -8.74
N GLU A 356 5.57 46.61 -8.94
CA GLU A 356 6.71 46.25 -8.07
C GLU A 356 6.76 44.75 -7.72
N VAL A 357 6.51 43.90 -8.73
CA VAL A 357 6.36 42.45 -8.53
C VAL A 357 7.70 41.79 -8.27
N VAL A 358 7.80 41.08 -7.14
CA VAL A 358 8.95 40.26 -6.77
C VAL A 358 8.53 38.80 -6.69
N LEU A 359 9.34 37.91 -7.24
CA LEU A 359 9.10 36.47 -7.20
C LEU A 359 10.38 35.70 -6.89
N HIS A 360 10.34 34.84 -5.88
CA HIS A 360 11.32 33.81 -5.58
C HIS A 360 10.70 32.43 -5.80
N TYR A 361 11.44 31.55 -6.49
CA TYR A 361 11.10 30.15 -6.48
C TYR A 361 11.51 29.52 -5.13
N PRO A 362 10.74 28.56 -4.60
CA PRO A 362 11.06 27.90 -3.33
C PRO A 362 12.50 27.38 -3.29
N GLY A 363 13.22 27.71 -2.21
CA GLY A 363 14.61 27.27 -2.00
C GLY A 363 15.67 28.05 -2.78
N GLN A 364 15.31 29.12 -3.50
CA GLN A 364 16.25 29.99 -4.19
C GLN A 364 16.43 31.33 -3.45
N ALA A 365 17.68 31.72 -3.21
CA ALA A 365 18.01 32.99 -2.56
C ALA A 365 17.92 34.20 -3.49
N ARG A 366 17.98 33.97 -4.81
CA ARG A 366 17.93 35.04 -5.81
C ARG A 366 16.51 35.17 -6.36
N ALA A 367 16.00 36.39 -6.39
CA ALA A 367 14.73 36.71 -7.02
C ALA A 367 14.76 36.38 -8.53
N ALA A 368 13.74 35.69 -9.01
CA ALA A 368 13.51 35.45 -10.44
C ALA A 368 12.94 36.70 -11.12
N LEU A 369 12.18 37.50 -10.38
CA LEU A 369 11.71 38.84 -10.73
C LEU A 369 11.93 39.75 -9.53
N ASP A 370 12.44 40.96 -9.76
CA ASP A 370 12.85 41.88 -8.70
C ASP A 370 12.29 43.28 -9.00
N GLY A 371 11.16 43.63 -8.37
CA GLY A 371 10.52 44.95 -8.51
C GLY A 371 9.98 45.24 -9.91
N VAL A 372 9.38 44.26 -10.58
CA VAL A 372 8.92 44.42 -11.96
C VAL A 372 7.60 45.20 -12.01
N SER A 373 7.64 46.36 -12.66
CA SER A 373 6.47 47.20 -12.97
C SER A 373 6.25 47.25 -14.48
N LEU A 374 5.04 46.90 -14.94
CA LEU A 374 4.68 46.79 -16.36
C LEU A 374 3.19 47.08 -16.57
N HIS A 375 2.85 47.86 -17.59
CA HIS A 375 1.46 48.08 -18.01
C HIS A 375 1.28 47.59 -19.45
N CYS A 376 0.26 46.76 -19.66
CA CYS A 376 -0.15 46.26 -20.98
C CYS A 376 -1.56 46.77 -21.28
N ALA A 377 -1.67 47.65 -22.26
CA ALA A 377 -2.94 48.26 -22.64
C ALA A 377 -3.86 47.25 -23.39
N PRO A 378 -5.19 47.34 -23.23
CA PRO A 378 -6.16 46.52 -23.96
C PRO A 378 -5.94 46.51 -25.47
N GLY A 379 -6.02 45.34 -26.09
CA GLY A 379 -5.91 45.17 -27.54
C GLY A 379 -4.51 45.38 -28.13
N THR A 380 -3.49 45.57 -27.27
CA THR A 380 -2.09 45.72 -27.71
C THR A 380 -1.29 44.44 -27.51
N VAL A 381 -0.17 44.32 -28.22
CA VAL A 381 0.78 43.21 -28.09
C VAL A 381 2.03 43.70 -27.38
N THR A 382 2.26 43.22 -26.16
CA THR A 382 3.48 43.49 -25.40
C THR A 382 4.50 42.38 -25.62
N ALA A 383 5.66 42.72 -26.16
CA ALA A 383 6.74 41.77 -26.40
C ALA A 383 7.77 41.77 -25.25
N LEU A 384 7.93 40.64 -24.56
CA LEU A 384 8.96 40.45 -23.53
C LEU A 384 10.27 39.96 -24.16
N VAL A 385 11.29 40.82 -24.19
CA VAL A 385 12.59 40.51 -24.80
C VAL A 385 13.69 40.52 -23.75
N GLY A 386 14.62 39.57 -23.82
CA GLY A 386 15.74 39.49 -22.89
C GLY A 386 16.52 38.20 -23.01
N ARG A 387 17.73 38.16 -22.43
CA ARG A 387 18.60 36.97 -22.43
C ARG A 387 17.92 35.77 -21.76
N SER A 388 18.39 34.54 -22.04
CA SER A 388 17.91 33.35 -21.32
C SER A 388 18.10 33.54 -19.80
N GLY A 389 17.14 33.09 -19.00
CA GLY A 389 17.16 33.26 -17.55
C GLY A 389 16.77 34.66 -17.03
N SER A 390 16.39 35.61 -17.90
CA SER A 390 16.00 36.98 -17.50
C SER A 390 14.61 37.10 -16.83
N GLY A 391 13.95 35.99 -16.47
CA GLY A 391 12.63 36.01 -15.81
C GLY A 391 11.40 36.07 -16.72
N LYS A 392 11.54 36.12 -18.06
CA LYS A 392 10.40 36.21 -19.01
C LYS A 392 9.33 35.14 -18.80
N SER A 393 9.74 33.87 -18.72
CA SER A 393 8.82 32.76 -18.49
C SER A 393 8.20 32.82 -17.10
N SER A 394 8.96 33.25 -16.09
CA SER A 394 8.46 33.44 -14.73
C SER A 394 7.37 34.51 -14.68
N LEU A 395 7.53 35.63 -15.39
CA LEU A 395 6.53 36.68 -15.50
C LEU A 395 5.26 36.14 -16.16
N ALA A 396 5.39 35.44 -17.29
CA ALA A 396 4.24 34.84 -17.96
C ALA A 396 3.48 33.83 -17.08
N SER A 397 4.20 33.03 -16.26
CA SER A 397 3.60 32.06 -15.33
C SER A 397 2.84 32.68 -14.16
N LEU A 398 3.07 33.96 -13.82
CA LEU A 398 2.33 34.66 -12.78
C LEU A 398 0.93 35.07 -13.24
N ILE A 399 0.73 35.35 -14.53
CA ILE A 399 -0.55 35.82 -15.08
C ILE A 399 -1.70 34.83 -14.85
N PRO A 400 -1.57 33.52 -15.15
CA PRO A 400 -2.61 32.52 -14.84
C PRO A 400 -2.56 32.04 -13.38
N ARG A 401 -1.76 32.69 -12.52
CA ARG A 401 -1.51 32.31 -11.11
C ARG A 401 -1.01 30.87 -10.94
N PHE A 402 -0.02 30.43 -11.74
CA PHE A 402 0.70 29.17 -11.45
C PHE A 402 1.63 29.35 -10.24
N TYR A 403 2.10 30.57 -10.01
CA TYR A 403 2.80 30.99 -8.81
C TYR A 403 2.19 32.29 -8.30
N GLU A 404 2.29 32.51 -7.00
CA GLU A 404 2.00 33.80 -6.38
C GLU A 404 3.29 34.59 -6.22
N PRO A 405 3.28 35.92 -6.44
CA PRO A 405 4.41 36.78 -6.13
C PRO A 405 4.64 36.88 -4.62
N ASP A 406 5.87 37.12 -4.20
CA ASP A 406 6.18 37.33 -2.77
C ASP A 406 5.82 38.75 -2.32
N SER A 407 5.92 39.72 -3.23
CA SER A 407 5.50 41.10 -3.00
C SER A 407 5.10 41.79 -4.31
N GLY A 408 4.44 42.94 -4.17
CA GLY A 408 3.83 43.65 -5.30
C GLY A 408 2.42 43.12 -5.61
N SER A 409 1.83 43.61 -6.69
CA SER A 409 0.47 43.22 -7.11
C SER A 409 0.37 43.12 -8.62
N ILE A 410 -0.45 42.18 -9.09
CA ILE A 410 -0.83 42.06 -10.49
C ILE A 410 -2.32 42.31 -10.58
N LEU A 411 -2.75 43.18 -11.47
CA LEU A 411 -4.13 43.57 -11.65
C LEU A 411 -4.57 43.25 -13.09
N LEU A 412 -5.78 42.73 -13.23
CA LEU A 412 -6.50 42.60 -14.49
C LEU A 412 -7.74 43.48 -14.43
N ASP A 413 -7.86 44.43 -15.36
CA ASP A 413 -8.90 45.46 -15.40
C ASP A 413 -9.02 46.25 -14.07
N GLY A 414 -7.88 46.49 -13.42
CA GLY A 414 -7.81 47.21 -12.14
C GLY A 414 -8.18 46.38 -10.91
N VAL A 415 -8.51 45.10 -11.06
CA VAL A 415 -8.80 44.17 -9.95
C VAL A 415 -7.60 43.25 -9.70
N PRO A 416 -7.07 43.14 -8.46
CA PRO A 416 -5.96 42.25 -8.13
C PRO A 416 -6.25 40.79 -8.48
N LEU A 417 -5.29 40.06 -9.06
CA LEU A 417 -5.51 38.67 -9.50
C LEU A 417 -5.92 37.72 -8.36
N GLN A 418 -5.56 38.02 -7.11
CA GLN A 418 -5.97 37.25 -5.93
C GLN A 418 -7.48 37.38 -5.62
N GLU A 419 -8.13 38.46 -6.06
CA GLU A 419 -9.56 38.67 -5.88
C GLU A 419 -10.40 37.96 -6.93
N TRP A 420 -9.81 37.54 -8.05
CA TRP A 420 -10.47 36.72 -9.06
C TRP A 420 -10.59 35.27 -8.61
N THR A 421 -11.71 34.64 -8.94
CA THR A 421 -11.78 33.18 -8.90
C THR A 421 -10.83 32.59 -9.96
N LEU A 422 -10.12 31.52 -9.64
CA LEU A 422 -9.15 30.92 -10.56
C LEU A 422 -9.80 30.48 -11.87
N ARG A 423 -11.04 29.98 -11.79
CA ARG A 423 -11.83 29.61 -12.98
C ARG A 423 -12.11 30.82 -13.86
N SER A 424 -12.59 31.93 -13.28
CA SER A 424 -12.90 33.13 -14.06
C SER A 424 -11.64 33.74 -14.66
N LEU A 425 -10.57 33.89 -13.87
CA LEU A 425 -9.28 34.40 -14.36
C LEU A 425 -8.74 33.57 -15.54
N ARG A 426 -8.66 32.25 -15.38
CA ARG A 426 -8.08 31.36 -16.40
C ARG A 426 -8.96 31.25 -17.65
N SER A 427 -10.26 31.51 -17.54
CA SER A 427 -11.16 31.58 -18.72
C SER A 427 -10.89 32.80 -19.62
N GLN A 428 -10.21 33.83 -19.10
CA GLN A 428 -9.81 35.01 -19.87
C GLN A 428 -8.47 34.84 -20.60
N ILE A 429 -7.77 33.72 -20.37
CA ILE A 429 -6.40 33.51 -20.83
C ILE A 429 -6.35 32.32 -21.78
N ALA A 430 -5.78 32.54 -22.97
CA ALA A 430 -5.33 31.48 -23.86
C ALA A 430 -3.82 31.29 -23.71
N TRP A 431 -3.38 30.05 -23.51
CA TRP A 431 -1.96 29.72 -23.31
C TRP A 431 -1.42 28.89 -24.48
N VAL A 432 -0.37 29.39 -25.12
CA VAL A 432 0.36 28.67 -26.17
C VAL A 432 1.80 28.47 -25.70
N GLY A 433 2.08 27.26 -25.20
CA GLY A 433 3.41 26.90 -24.71
C GLY A 433 4.37 26.52 -25.84
N GLN A 434 5.68 26.50 -25.53
CA GLN A 434 6.72 26.07 -26.47
C GLN A 434 6.57 24.59 -26.86
N GLN A 435 6.01 23.76 -25.97
CA GLN A 435 5.65 22.38 -26.22
C GLN A 435 4.16 22.21 -25.98
N VAL A 436 3.40 21.99 -27.05
CA VAL A 436 1.97 21.69 -26.96
C VAL A 436 1.81 20.23 -26.55
N VAL A 437 1.08 20.00 -25.46
CA VAL A 437 0.70 18.65 -25.01
C VAL A 437 -0.64 18.32 -25.66
N LEU A 438 -0.67 17.28 -26.48
CA LEU A 438 -1.91 16.75 -27.07
C LEU A 438 -2.41 15.58 -26.23
N PHE A 439 -3.72 15.55 -25.99
CA PHE A 439 -4.38 14.44 -25.32
C PHE A 439 -4.83 13.40 -26.34
N ASN A 440 -4.93 12.14 -25.91
CA ASN A 440 -5.40 11.05 -26.75
C ASN A 440 -6.91 11.16 -26.98
N ASP A 441 -7.28 12.01 -27.93
CA ASP A 441 -8.65 12.31 -28.36
C ASP A 441 -8.64 12.75 -29.83
N SER A 442 -9.81 13.03 -30.41
CA SER A 442 -9.95 13.60 -31.74
C SER A 442 -9.37 15.02 -31.82
N ILE A 443 -9.04 15.46 -33.04
CA ILE A 443 -8.56 16.84 -33.30
C ILE A 443 -9.62 17.87 -32.91
N ALA A 444 -10.90 17.56 -33.05
CA ALA A 444 -11.98 18.50 -32.72
C ALA A 444 -12.17 18.71 -31.20
N HIS A 445 -11.70 17.77 -30.37
CA HIS A 445 -11.77 17.87 -28.90
C HIS A 445 -10.50 18.46 -28.27
N ASN A 446 -9.34 18.34 -28.93
CA ASN A 446 -8.10 19.00 -28.53
C ASN A 446 -8.13 20.47 -28.90
#